data_AF-A0A7Z7FX81-F1
#
_entry.id   AF-A0A7Z7FX81-F1
#
_cell.length_a   1.000
_cell.length_b   1.000
_cell.length_c   1.000
_cell.angle_alpha   90.00
_cell.angle_beta   90.00
_cell.angle_gamma   90.00
#
_symmetry.space_group_name_H-M   'P 1'
#
loop_
_entity.id
_entity.type
_entity.pdbx_description
1 polymer ?
#
loop_
_entity_poly.entity_id
_entity_poly.type
_entity_poly.pdbx_seq_one_letter_code
_entity_poly.pdbx_strand_id
1 'polypeptide(L)'
;MTTSPLDYLDQDGADEADYETPMRELYAYHDGDTWLDGIVTGVRPHAAADGGTLVQFDERLWVPAREVRQSDHYIAVLLNPDSEVYAEVIQSFVDGQPKDVIRDVSIVGDDNVGTEWRPIDEPRTGSRVRYRYTGTAELPVSDEEATA
;
A
#
# COMPACT_ATOMS: atom_id res chain seq x y z
N MET A 1 -17.93 -13.66 -9.73
CA MET A 1 -17.77 -13.27 -8.32
C MET A 1 -16.34 -13.58 -7.96
N THR A 2 -15.54 -12.55 -7.70
CA THR A 2 -14.18 -12.77 -7.17
C THR A 2 -14.35 -13.06 -5.69
N THR A 3 -13.91 -14.24 -5.25
CA THR A 3 -13.85 -14.63 -3.83
C THR A 3 -12.89 -13.69 -3.10
N SER A 4 -13.19 -13.39 -1.83
CA SER A 4 -12.30 -12.52 -1.04
C SER A 4 -10.95 -13.21 -0.87
N PRO A 5 -9.83 -12.47 -0.92
CA PRO A 5 -8.53 -13.06 -0.58
C PRO A 5 -8.46 -13.50 0.89
N LEU A 6 -9.42 -13.12 1.74
CA LEU A 6 -9.47 -13.41 3.17
C LEU A 6 -10.52 -14.47 3.53
N ASP A 7 -11.15 -15.13 2.55
CA ASP A 7 -12.16 -16.18 2.81
C ASP A 7 -11.59 -17.37 3.61
N TYR A 8 -10.27 -17.56 3.62
CA TYR A 8 -9.62 -18.62 4.41
C TYR A 8 -9.74 -18.42 5.92
N LEU A 9 -9.98 -17.19 6.40
CA LEU A 9 -10.10 -16.89 7.83
C LEU A 9 -11.35 -17.50 8.47
N ASP A 10 -12.36 -17.83 7.65
CA ASP A 10 -13.61 -18.46 8.11
C ASP A 10 -13.64 -19.98 7.89
N GLN A 11 -12.51 -20.59 7.46
CA GLN A 11 -12.43 -22.03 7.25
C GLN A 11 -12.21 -22.81 8.55
N ASP A 12 -12.76 -24.01 8.62
CA ASP A 12 -12.49 -24.96 9.71
C ASP A 12 -10.99 -25.28 9.76
N GLY A 13 -10.30 -24.73 10.76
CA GLY A 13 -8.86 -24.92 10.97
C GLY A 13 -8.04 -23.63 10.97
N ALA A 14 -8.64 -22.47 10.68
CA ALA A 14 -7.94 -21.18 10.76
C ALA A 14 -7.40 -20.91 12.17
N ASP A 15 -6.09 -20.66 12.27
CA ASP A 15 -5.37 -20.50 13.53
C ASP A 15 -4.78 -19.10 13.74
N GLU A 16 -4.01 -18.91 14.82
CA GLU A 16 -3.41 -17.63 15.16
C GLU A 16 -2.49 -17.08 14.06
N ALA A 17 -1.75 -17.95 13.36
CA ALA A 17 -0.87 -17.52 12.27
C ALA A 17 -1.68 -17.05 11.04
N ASP A 18 -2.83 -17.67 10.78
CA ASP A 18 -3.75 -17.21 9.74
C ASP A 18 -4.28 -15.81 10.05
N TYR A 19 -4.63 -15.52 11.31
CA TYR A 19 -5.12 -14.18 11.71
C TYR A 19 -4.01 -13.11 11.73
N GLU A 20 -2.74 -13.50 11.86
CA GLU A 20 -1.60 -12.59 11.72
C GLU A 20 -1.25 -12.29 10.25
N THR A 21 -1.49 -13.23 9.34
CA THR A 21 -1.14 -13.12 7.92
C THR A 21 -1.64 -11.86 7.23
N PRO A 22 -2.91 -11.41 7.40
CA PRO A 22 -3.36 -10.18 6.75
C PRO A 22 -2.84 -8.91 7.43
N MET A 23 -2.21 -8.99 8.60
CA MET A 23 -1.79 -7.81 9.34
C MET A 23 -0.74 -7.02 8.55
N ARG A 24 -0.91 -5.69 8.55
CA ARG A 24 -0.11 -4.70 7.82
C ARG A 24 -0.26 -4.78 6.29
N GLU A 25 -1.02 -5.72 5.75
CA GLU A 25 -1.23 -5.85 4.32
C GLU A 25 -2.27 -4.84 3.80
N LEU A 26 -2.09 -4.43 2.54
CA LEU A 26 -3.00 -3.55 1.83
C LEU A 26 -4.11 -4.36 1.17
N TYR A 27 -5.35 -4.01 1.47
CA TYR A 27 -6.53 -4.52 0.78
C TYR A 27 -7.48 -3.37 0.48
N ALA A 28 -8.52 -3.66 -0.30
CA ALA A 28 -9.61 -2.73 -0.55
C ALA A 28 -10.88 -3.17 0.18
N TYR A 29 -11.57 -2.23 0.79
CA TYR A 29 -12.91 -2.41 1.37
C TYR A 29 -13.92 -1.51 0.66
N HIS A 30 -15.19 -1.86 0.75
CA HIS A 30 -16.27 -1.11 0.11
C HIS A 30 -16.85 -0.07 1.07
N ASP A 31 -16.92 1.18 0.63
CA ASP A 31 -17.63 2.27 1.30
C ASP A 31 -18.64 2.90 0.34
N GLY A 32 -19.93 2.65 0.58
CA GLY A 32 -21.01 3.10 -0.30
C GLY A 32 -20.92 2.50 -1.69
N ASP A 33 -20.50 3.30 -2.68
CA ASP A 33 -20.34 2.91 -4.09
C ASP A 33 -18.86 2.82 -4.52
N THR A 34 -17.92 2.98 -3.58
CA THR A 34 -16.49 3.10 -3.88
C THR A 34 -15.66 2.04 -3.14
N TRP A 35 -14.60 1.57 -3.80
CA TRP A 35 -13.57 0.76 -3.15
C TRP A 35 -12.45 1.67 -2.65
N LEU A 36 -12.12 1.55 -1.37
CA LEU A 36 -11.07 2.31 -0.71
C LEU A 36 -9.98 1.37 -0.25
N ASP A 37 -8.72 1.78 -0.44
CA ASP A 37 -7.60 1.05 0.13
C ASP A 37 -7.51 1.30 1.63
N GLY A 38 -7.05 0.27 2.35
CA GLY A 38 -6.68 0.40 3.74
C GLY A 38 -5.69 -0.67 4.16
N ILE A 39 -4.93 -0.38 5.21
CA ILE A 39 -4.01 -1.32 5.81
C ILE A 39 -4.73 -2.08 6.91
N VAL A 40 -4.63 -3.41 6.90
CA VAL A 40 -5.23 -4.22 7.97
C VAL A 40 -4.42 -4.08 9.25
N THR A 41 -5.09 -3.72 10.34
CA THR A 41 -4.49 -3.46 11.66
C THR A 41 -5.03 -4.36 12.76
N GLY A 42 -5.97 -5.24 12.44
CA GLY A 42 -6.54 -6.17 13.41
C GLY A 42 -7.44 -7.22 12.77
N VAL A 43 -7.60 -8.35 13.44
CA VAL A 43 -8.51 -9.42 13.04
C VAL A 43 -9.29 -9.88 14.26
N ARG A 44 -10.59 -10.13 14.10
CA ARG A 44 -11.49 -10.65 15.12
C ARG A 44 -12.27 -11.83 14.56
N PRO A 45 -11.89 -13.07 14.90
CA PRO A 45 -12.62 -14.25 14.45
C PRO A 45 -14.01 -14.30 15.12
N HIS A 46 -15.00 -14.80 14.37
CA HIS A 46 -16.38 -14.99 14.84
C HIS A 46 -17.07 -13.75 15.44
N ALA A 47 -16.73 -12.56 14.95
CA ALA A 47 -17.20 -11.30 15.51
C ALA A 47 -18.24 -10.57 14.63
N ALA A 48 -18.43 -11.00 13.38
CA ALA A 48 -19.47 -10.46 12.51
C ALA A 48 -20.86 -10.93 12.98
N ALA A 49 -21.91 -10.22 12.56
CA ALA A 49 -23.29 -10.51 12.98
C ALA A 49 -23.79 -11.90 12.57
N ASP A 50 -23.19 -12.48 11.53
CA ASP A 50 -23.44 -13.83 11.04
C ASP A 50 -22.42 -14.86 11.51
N GLY A 51 -21.54 -14.47 12.45
CA GLY A 51 -20.50 -15.34 13.00
C GLY A 51 -19.24 -15.44 12.16
N GLY A 52 -19.07 -14.65 11.10
CA GLY A 52 -17.83 -14.56 10.32
C GLY A 52 -16.74 -13.71 10.97
N THR A 53 -15.55 -13.72 10.37
CA THR A 53 -14.39 -12.95 10.80
C THR A 53 -14.49 -11.48 10.37
N LEU A 54 -14.14 -10.57 11.27
CA LEU A 54 -13.97 -9.14 10.96
C LEU A 54 -12.48 -8.80 10.87
N VAL A 55 -12.13 -7.94 9.92
CA VAL A 55 -10.81 -7.32 9.81
C VAL A 55 -10.90 -5.81 10.01
N GLN A 56 -9.93 -5.23 10.69
CA GLN A 56 -9.86 -3.81 10.95
C GLN A 56 -8.97 -3.13 9.93
N PHE A 57 -9.45 -2.05 9.33
CA PHE A 57 -8.68 -1.17 8.46
C PHE A 57 -8.30 0.12 9.18
N ASP A 58 -7.03 0.50 9.05
CA ASP A 58 -6.44 1.77 9.50
C ASP A 58 -6.81 2.13 10.95
N GLU A 59 -6.81 1.13 11.84
CA GLU A 59 -7.18 1.22 13.26
C GLU A 59 -8.61 1.73 13.54
N ARG A 60 -9.48 1.79 12.53
CA ARG A 60 -10.77 2.49 12.61
C ARG A 60 -11.96 1.60 12.28
N LEU A 61 -12.00 1.04 11.08
CA LEU A 61 -13.21 0.42 10.53
C LEU A 61 -13.09 -1.10 10.59
N TRP A 62 -14.13 -1.78 11.11
CA TRP A 62 -14.23 -3.24 11.06
C TRP A 62 -15.11 -3.67 9.90
N VAL A 63 -14.60 -4.53 9.03
CA VAL A 63 -15.25 -5.01 7.81
C VAL A 63 -15.26 -6.54 7.81
N PRO A 64 -16.34 -7.20 7.38
CA PRO A 64 -16.34 -8.66 7.18
C PRO A 64 -15.25 -9.09 6.21
N ALA A 65 -14.46 -10.10 6.57
CA ALA A 65 -13.33 -10.58 5.76
C ALA A 65 -13.76 -10.95 4.33
N ARG A 66 -14.93 -11.57 4.17
CA ARG A 66 -15.52 -11.92 2.86
C ARG A 66 -15.90 -10.72 1.97
N GLU A 67 -16.00 -9.52 2.52
CA GLU A 67 -16.34 -8.29 1.80
C GLU A 67 -15.09 -7.51 1.35
N VAL A 68 -13.90 -8.03 1.66
CA VAL A 68 -12.62 -7.47 1.27
C VAL A 68 -12.21 -7.92 -0.14
N ARG A 69 -11.46 -7.08 -0.84
CA ARG A 69 -10.83 -7.41 -2.12
C ARG A 69 -9.34 -7.16 -2.09
N GLN A 70 -8.63 -7.82 -3.00
CA GLN A 70 -7.26 -7.43 -3.29
C GLN A 70 -7.25 -5.99 -3.81
N SER A 71 -6.34 -5.17 -3.28
CA SER A 71 -6.15 -3.80 -3.75
C SER A 71 -5.52 -3.80 -5.16
N ASP A 72 -5.96 -2.87 -5.99
CA ASP A 72 -5.31 -2.53 -7.28
C ASP A 72 -4.07 -1.61 -7.08
N HIS A 73 -3.67 -1.42 -5.83
CA HIS A 73 -2.51 -0.67 -5.39
C HIS A 73 -1.54 -1.56 -4.62
N TYR A 74 -0.37 -1.00 -4.33
CA TYR A 74 0.65 -1.62 -3.50
C TYR A 74 1.29 -0.57 -2.61
N ILE A 75 2.00 -1.03 -1.57
CA ILE A 75 2.77 -0.17 -0.69
C ILE A 75 4.21 -0.11 -1.23
N ALA A 76 4.63 1.05 -1.72
CA ALA A 76 6.02 1.31 -2.04
C ALA A 76 6.76 1.72 -0.76
N VAL A 77 7.72 0.89 -0.35
CA VAL A 77 8.63 1.18 0.76
C VAL A 77 9.86 1.87 0.18
N LEU A 78 9.92 3.19 0.35
CA LEU A 78 11.01 4.03 -0.15
C LEU A 78 12.15 4.00 0.85
N LEU A 79 13.34 3.61 0.40
CA LEU A 79 14.52 3.47 1.24
C LEU A 79 15.59 4.50 0.88
N ASN A 80 16.24 5.03 1.92
CA ASN A 80 17.47 5.79 1.81
C ASN A 80 18.65 4.91 1.33
N PRO A 81 19.79 5.50 0.91
CA PRO A 81 20.99 4.74 0.53
C PRO A 81 21.50 3.78 1.62
N ASP A 82 21.33 4.13 2.89
CA ASP A 82 21.69 3.33 4.07
C ASP A 82 20.64 2.24 4.40
N SER A 83 19.58 2.13 3.61
CA SER A 83 18.44 1.22 3.78
C SER A 83 17.51 1.54 4.95
N GLU A 84 17.63 2.71 5.58
CA GLU A 84 16.56 3.22 6.44
C GLU A 84 15.31 3.55 5.62
N VAL A 85 14.12 3.32 6.20
CA VAL A 85 12.85 3.65 5.56
C VAL A 85 12.68 5.16 5.56
N TYR A 86 12.62 5.73 4.35
CA TYR A 86 12.29 7.13 4.13
C TYR A 86 10.77 7.34 4.29
N ALA A 87 9.97 6.56 3.56
CA ALA A 87 8.51 6.61 3.60
C ALA A 87 7.88 5.31 3.10
N GLU A 88 6.63 5.06 3.50
CA GLU A 88 5.73 4.10 2.84
C GLU A 88 4.63 4.88 2.14
N VAL A 89 4.45 4.64 0.84
CA VAL A 89 3.42 5.34 0.03
C VAL A 89 2.61 4.33 -0.78
N ILE A 90 1.29 4.55 -0.88
CA ILE A 90 0.41 3.73 -1.70
C ILE A 90 0.55 4.16 -3.16
N GLN A 91 0.76 3.21 -4.07
CA GLN A 91 0.96 3.45 -5.50
C GLN A 91 0.08 2.51 -6.34
N SER A 92 -0.41 3.00 -7.47
CA SER A 92 -1.15 2.17 -8.43
C SER A 92 -0.20 1.31 -9.25
N PHE A 93 -0.64 0.10 -9.58
CA PHE A 93 0.04 -0.71 -10.58
C PHE A 93 -0.04 -0.08 -11.97
N VAL A 94 0.99 -0.30 -12.79
CA VAL A 94 1.03 0.01 -14.23
C VAL A 94 1.07 -1.32 -14.97
N ASP A 95 0.04 -1.62 -15.76
CA ASP A 95 -0.11 -2.89 -16.48
C ASP A 95 0.04 -4.13 -15.58
N GLY A 96 -0.47 -4.03 -14.34
CA GLY A 96 -0.40 -5.08 -13.32
C GLY A 96 0.97 -5.24 -12.66
N GLN A 97 1.93 -4.36 -12.94
CA GLN A 97 3.28 -4.37 -12.37
C GLN A 97 3.55 -3.11 -11.52
N PRO A 98 4.40 -3.21 -10.48
CA PRO A 98 4.88 -2.03 -9.77
C PRO A 98 5.59 -1.07 -10.74
N LYS A 99 5.57 0.23 -10.44
CA LYS A 99 6.26 1.24 -11.27
C LYS A 99 7.76 0.93 -11.34
N ASP A 100 8.37 1.13 -12.50
CA ASP A 100 9.83 0.99 -12.66
C ASP A 100 10.61 2.11 -11.95
N VAL A 101 10.00 3.29 -11.83
CA VAL A 101 10.57 4.47 -11.15
C VAL A 101 9.47 5.19 -10.40
N ILE A 102 9.74 5.55 -9.15
CA ILE A 102 8.93 6.49 -8.38
C ILE A 102 9.69 7.81 -8.32
N ARG A 103 8.98 8.91 -8.55
CA ARG A 103 9.50 10.27 -8.42
C ARG A 103 8.68 11.00 -7.37
N ASP A 104 9.37 11.71 -6.50
CA ASP A 104 8.78 12.62 -5.53
C ASP A 104 9.39 13.99 -5.75
N VAL A 105 8.62 15.04 -5.52
CA VAL A 105 9.06 16.42 -5.71
C VAL A 105 8.94 17.12 -4.38
N SER A 106 10.07 17.61 -3.89
CA SER A 106 10.16 18.39 -2.66
C SER A 106 10.68 19.78 -2.98
N ILE A 107 10.32 20.75 -2.14
CA ILE A 107 10.86 22.11 -2.21
C ILE A 107 11.98 22.22 -1.17
N VAL A 108 13.19 22.56 -1.60
CA VAL A 108 14.35 22.79 -0.72
C VAL A 108 14.83 24.21 -0.91
N GLY A 109 14.54 25.09 0.05
CA GLY A 109 14.73 26.53 -0.16
C GLY A 109 13.72 27.05 -1.18
N ASP A 110 14.22 27.63 -2.28
CA ASP A 110 13.40 28.13 -3.39
C ASP A 110 13.42 27.18 -4.62
N ASP A 111 14.14 26.05 -4.54
CA ASP A 111 14.32 25.13 -5.66
C ASP A 111 13.44 23.86 -5.53
N ASN A 112 12.89 23.41 -6.68
CA ASN A 112 12.23 22.11 -6.77
C ASN A 112 13.28 21.01 -6.95
N VAL A 113 13.32 20.10 -6.00
CA VAL A 113 14.22 18.94 -6.01
C VAL A 113 13.40 17.69 -6.27
N GLY A 114 13.61 17.05 -7.42
CA GLY A 114 13.04 15.75 -7.73
C GLY A 114 13.92 14.65 -7.16
N THR A 115 13.36 13.72 -6.41
CA THR A 115 14.05 12.51 -5.91
C THR A 115 13.56 11.30 -6.70
N GLU A 116 14.46 10.38 -7.04
CA GLU A 116 14.13 9.17 -7.80
C GLU A 116 14.41 7.91 -6.97
N TRP A 117 13.48 6.96 -7.03
CA TRP A 117 13.64 5.62 -6.45
C TRP A 117 13.37 4.53 -7.48
N ARG A 118 14.17 3.46 -7.41
CA ARG A 118 14.06 2.28 -8.29
C ARG A 118 13.81 1.00 -7.49
N PRO A 119 13.05 0.05 -8.02
CA PRO A 119 12.77 -1.20 -7.34
C PRO A 119 14.08 -1.96 -7.07
N ILE A 120 14.14 -2.60 -5.92
CA ILE A 120 15.25 -3.49 -5.56
C ILE A 120 14.89 -4.88 -6.10
N ASP A 121 15.89 -5.59 -6.64
CA ASP A 121 15.76 -6.99 -7.05
C ASP A 121 15.70 -7.92 -5.82
N GLU A 122 14.55 -7.90 -5.15
CA GLU A 122 14.22 -8.71 -3.98
C GLU A 122 12.81 -9.29 -4.16
N PRO A 123 12.54 -10.50 -3.63
CA PRO A 123 11.18 -11.04 -3.57
C PRO A 123 10.23 -10.08 -2.86
N ARG A 124 9.03 -9.93 -3.39
CA ARG A 124 7.97 -9.12 -2.77
C ARG A 124 7.48 -9.82 -1.50
N THR A 125 7.23 -9.03 -0.46
CA THR A 125 6.57 -9.50 0.76
C THR A 125 5.17 -8.92 0.78
N GLY A 126 4.18 -9.78 0.49
CA GLY A 126 2.78 -9.36 0.39
C GLY A 126 2.57 -8.21 -0.60
N SER A 127 1.89 -7.18 -0.15
CA SER A 127 1.57 -5.93 -0.85
C SER A 127 2.72 -4.93 -0.90
N ARG A 128 3.85 -5.19 -0.22
CA ARG A 128 5.01 -4.27 -0.17
C ARG A 128 6.02 -4.52 -1.27
N VAL A 129 6.51 -3.43 -1.84
CA VAL A 129 7.60 -3.40 -2.82
C VAL A 129 8.64 -2.40 -2.36
N ARG A 130 9.89 -2.84 -2.27
CA ARG A 130 10.99 -1.98 -1.79
C ARG A 130 11.65 -1.26 -2.95
N TYR A 131 11.85 0.03 -2.78
CA TYR A 131 12.55 0.89 -3.72
C TYR A 131 13.72 1.57 -3.03
N ARG A 132 14.87 1.66 -3.72
CA ARG A 132 16.05 2.36 -3.22
C ARG A 132 16.19 3.70 -3.93
N TYR A 133 16.52 4.72 -3.15
CA TYR A 133 16.91 6.03 -3.65
C TYR A 133 18.10 5.90 -4.62
N THR A 134 17.99 6.51 -5.80
CA THR A 134 19.04 6.48 -6.83
C THR A 134 19.59 7.85 -7.20
N GLY A 135 19.04 8.94 -6.67
CA GLY A 135 19.55 10.28 -6.89
C GLY A 135 18.48 11.35 -6.86
N THR A 136 18.94 12.59 -6.94
CA THR A 136 18.14 13.78 -7.16
C THR A 136 18.24 14.21 -8.62
N ALA A 137 17.11 14.35 -9.30
CA ALA A 137 17.02 15.06 -10.55
C ALA A 137 16.69 16.53 -10.25
N GLU A 138 17.57 17.46 -10.63
CA GLU A 138 17.20 18.87 -10.70
C GLU A 138 16.06 19.00 -11.70
N LEU A 139 14.90 19.48 -11.24
CA LEU A 139 13.78 19.74 -12.13
C LEU A 139 13.93 21.17 -12.64
N PRO A 140 13.99 21.39 -13.97
CA PRO A 140 14.05 22.75 -14.49
C PRO A 140 12.82 23.53 -14.00
N VAL A 141 13.06 24.70 -13.44
CA VAL A 141 11.99 25.65 -13.09
C VAL A 141 11.21 25.93 -14.36
N SER A 142 9.88 25.79 -14.31
CA SER A 142 9.01 26.11 -15.45
C SER A 142 9.34 27.53 -15.94
N ASP A 143 9.57 27.69 -17.25
CA ASP A 143 9.80 29.00 -17.89
C ASP A 143 8.52 29.87 -17.92
N GLU A 144 7.79 29.98 -16.80
CA GLU A 144 6.59 30.82 -16.67
C GLU A 144 6.85 32.13 -15.90
N GLU A 145 8.09 32.39 -15.48
CA GLU A 145 8.52 33.64 -14.82
C GLU A 145 9.69 34.36 -15.53
N ALA A 146 10.02 34.02 -16.79
CA ALA A 146 11.02 34.76 -17.57
C ALA A 146 10.46 36.01 -18.30
N THR A 147 9.17 36.33 -18.11
CA THR A 147 8.53 37.51 -18.70
C THR A 147 7.70 38.28 -17.68
N ALA A 148 8.35 39.11 -16.87
CA ALA A 148 7.73 40.27 -16.22
C ALA A 148 8.68 41.47 -16.29
#